data_AF-A0AAE6ISH7-F1
#
_entry.id   AF-A0AAE6ISH7-F1
#
_cell.length_a   1.000
_cell.length_b   1.000
_cell.length_c   1.000
_cell.angle_alpha   90.00
_cell.angle_beta   90.00
_cell.angle_gamma   90.00
#
_symmetry.space_group_name_H-M   'P 1'
#
loop_
_entity.id
_entity.type
_entity.pdbx_description
1 polymer ?
#
loop_
_entity_poly.entity_id
_entity_poly.type
_entity_poly.pdbx_seq_one_letter_code
_entity_poly.pdbx_strand_id
1 'polypeptide(L)'
;MKTDARVEIVHYKNNELTVRIIGDIDKRQMDLYIQHRRDLFRKEAQSLRAGKKPYTVPPIELKLSDKRKKRTTGKNSQNTKLHGIIRIIANSTGNAFDVVKYEIKRKAMNELNYPVMKNGWGEVVWNTIYHEPFPQSEADCSTVEASLLIEAAYLLAADLGIFIGDI
;
A
#
# COMPACT_ATOMS: atom_id res chain seq x y z
N MET A 1 -2.51 -15.12 -10.16
CA MET A 1 -3.93 -15.39 -9.87
C MET A 1 -4.50 -14.17 -9.16
N LYS A 2 -5.50 -13.50 -9.70
CA LYS A 2 -6.25 -12.45 -8.97
C LYS A 2 -7.57 -13.08 -8.55
N THR A 3 -7.64 -13.50 -7.30
CA THR A 3 -8.90 -13.88 -6.67
C THR A 3 -9.30 -12.75 -5.74
N ASP A 4 -10.58 -12.44 -5.64
CA ASP A 4 -11.13 -11.49 -4.64
C ASP A 4 -11.12 -12.08 -3.22
N ALA A 5 -10.17 -12.99 -2.97
CA ALA A 5 -9.98 -13.65 -1.70
C ALA A 5 -9.38 -12.66 -0.70
N ARG A 6 -10.00 -12.59 0.48
CA ARG A 6 -9.48 -11.86 1.63
C ARG A 6 -8.65 -12.83 2.48
N VAL A 7 -7.55 -12.32 3.03
CA VAL A 7 -6.71 -13.07 3.97
C VAL A 7 -6.87 -12.46 5.35
N GLU A 8 -7.28 -13.29 6.31
CA GLU A 8 -7.38 -12.94 7.72
C GLU A 8 -6.22 -13.59 8.48
N ILE A 9 -5.55 -12.83 9.34
CA ILE A 9 -4.56 -13.38 10.26
C ILE A 9 -5.34 -13.98 11.44
N VAL A 10 -5.26 -15.29 11.60
CA VAL A 10 -5.96 -16.02 12.67
C VAL A 10 -5.10 -16.05 13.94
N HIS A 11 -3.79 -16.27 13.78
CA HIS A 11 -2.88 -16.41 14.91
C HIS A 11 -1.45 -16.10 14.49
N TYR A 12 -0.68 -15.47 15.38
CA TYR A 12 0.77 -15.35 15.25
C TYR A 12 1.42 -15.64 16.60
N LYS A 13 2.19 -16.73 16.68
CA LYS A 13 2.93 -17.14 17.88
C LYS A 13 4.11 -18.02 17.48
N ASN A 14 5.22 -17.93 18.22
CA ASN A 14 6.43 -18.75 17.98
C ASN A 14 6.95 -18.68 16.53
N ASN A 15 6.91 -17.49 15.90
CA ASN A 15 7.23 -17.28 14.48
C ASN A 15 6.35 -18.04 13.48
N GLU A 16 5.25 -18.65 13.91
CA GLU A 16 4.26 -19.27 13.02
C GLU A 16 3.09 -18.31 12.78
N LEU A 17 2.84 -17.99 11.50
CA LEU A 17 1.69 -17.20 11.06
C LEU A 17 0.61 -18.12 10.52
N THR A 18 -0.54 -18.17 11.19
CA THR A 18 -1.73 -18.84 10.69
C THR A 18 -2.63 -17.84 9.98
N VAL A 19 -2.88 -18.06 8.70
CA VAL A 19 -3.79 -17.25 7.88
C VAL A 19 -5.01 -18.05 7.45
N ARG A 20 -6.17 -17.39 7.37
CA ARG A 20 -7.41 -17.91 6.80
C ARG A 20 -7.70 -17.15 5.52
N ILE A 21 -7.88 -17.88 4.42
CA ILE A 21 -8.22 -17.30 3.12
C ILE A 21 -9.73 -17.49 2.91
N ILE A 22 -10.47 -16.40 2.70
CA ILE A 22 -11.93 -16.38 2.55
C ILE A 22 -12.29 -15.70 1.22
N GLY A 23 -13.13 -16.33 0.40
CA GLY A 23 -13.64 -15.75 -0.84
C GLY A 23 -13.79 -16.78 -1.95
N ASP A 24 -13.97 -16.30 -3.18
CA ASP A 24 -14.07 -17.13 -4.39
C ASP A 24 -12.69 -17.69 -4.77
N ILE A 25 -12.28 -18.69 -4.02
CA ILE A 25 -11.13 -19.52 -4.32
C ILE A 25 -11.60 -20.56 -5.33
N ASP A 26 -10.97 -20.62 -6.50
CA ASP A 26 -11.23 -21.68 -7.48
C ASP A 26 -10.85 -23.04 -6.86
N LYS A 27 -11.87 -23.75 -6.37
CA LYS A 27 -11.72 -25.03 -5.68
C LYS A 27 -11.03 -26.06 -6.58
N ARG A 28 -11.30 -26.05 -7.89
CA ARG A 28 -10.68 -27.00 -8.83
C ARG A 28 -9.19 -26.77 -8.95
N GLN A 29 -8.76 -25.51 -9.05
CA GLN A 29 -7.34 -25.17 -9.08
C GLN A 29 -6.65 -25.46 -7.74
N MET A 30 -7.33 -25.21 -6.62
CA MET A 30 -6.82 -25.55 -5.28
C MET A 30 -6.67 -27.06 -5.09
N ASP A 31 -7.65 -27.85 -5.54
CA ASP A 31 -7.59 -29.32 -5.48
C ASP A 31 -6.47 -29.88 -6.35
N LEU A 32 -6.29 -29.35 -7.57
CA LEU A 32 -5.16 -29.68 -8.44
C LEU A 32 -3.81 -29.38 -7.76
N TYR A 33 -3.71 -28.22 -7.09
CA TYR A 33 -2.53 -27.86 -6.33
C TYR A 33 -2.28 -28.81 -5.16
N ILE A 34 -3.30 -29.15 -4.38
CA ILE A 34 -3.21 -30.10 -3.26
C ILE A 34 -2.79 -31.48 -3.74
N GLN A 35 -3.34 -31.96 -4.86
CA GLN A 35 -2.95 -33.24 -5.47
C GLN A 35 -1.50 -33.20 -5.93
N HIS A 36 -1.09 -32.15 -6.65
CA HIS A 36 0.30 -31.97 -7.06
C HIS A 36 1.27 -32.00 -5.87
N ARG A 37 0.91 -31.34 -4.75
CA ARG A 37 1.70 -31.38 -3.50
C ARG A 37 1.80 -32.77 -2.90
N ARG A 38 0.69 -33.53 -2.83
CA ARG A 38 0.69 -34.91 -2.33
C ARG A 38 1.61 -35.81 -3.16
N ASP A 39 1.64 -35.62 -4.47
CA ASP A 39 2.52 -36.39 -5.36
C ASP A 39 3.99 -36.01 -5.20
N LEU A 40 4.30 -34.73 -4.94
CA LEU A 40 5.66 -34.30 -4.60
C LEU A 40 6.15 -34.93 -3.29
N PHE A 41 5.32 -34.96 -2.24
CA PHE A 41 5.64 -35.63 -0.98
C PHE A 41 5.85 -37.15 -1.15
N ARG A 42 5.04 -37.80 -2.00
CA ARG A 42 5.24 -39.22 -2.33
C ARG A 42 6.58 -39.45 -3.04
N LYS A 43 6.97 -38.57 -3.96
CA LYS A 43 8.26 -38.64 -4.66
C LYS A 43 9.44 -38.43 -3.72
N GLU A 44 9.32 -37.51 -2.76
CA GLU A 44 10.31 -37.32 -1.69
C GLU A 44 10.47 -38.57 -0.81
N ALA A 45 9.35 -39.15 -0.35
CA ALA A 45 9.37 -40.38 0.43
C ALA A 45 10.01 -41.55 -0.34
N GLN A 46 9.77 -41.64 -1.65
CA GLN A 46 10.40 -42.64 -2.51
C GLN A 46 11.89 -42.38 -2.74
N SER A 47 12.31 -41.12 -2.91
CA SER A 47 13.73 -40.78 -3.09
C SER A 47 14.55 -41.06 -1.82
N LEU A 48 13.99 -40.76 -0.65
CA LEU A 48 14.54 -41.10 0.67
C LEU A 48 14.71 -42.61 0.84
N ARG A 49 13.68 -43.42 0.48
CA ARG A 49 13.76 -44.89 0.52
C ARG A 49 14.79 -45.46 -0.45
N ALA A 50 15.03 -44.79 -1.57
CA ALA A 50 16.00 -45.20 -2.57
C ALA A 50 17.44 -44.71 -2.28
N GLY A 51 17.70 -44.12 -1.10
CA GLY A 51 19.03 -43.59 -0.73
C GLY A 51 19.49 -42.40 -1.57
N LYS A 52 18.57 -41.75 -2.29
CA LYS A 52 18.85 -40.55 -3.10
C LYS A 52 18.70 -39.31 -2.24
N LYS A 53 19.31 -38.19 -2.65
CA LYS A 53 19.17 -36.90 -1.96
C LYS A 53 17.69 -36.59 -1.69
N PRO A 54 17.33 -36.11 -0.48
CA PRO A 54 15.96 -35.75 -0.15
C PRO A 54 15.46 -34.68 -1.13
N TYR A 55 14.28 -34.90 -1.69
CA TYR A 55 13.63 -33.93 -2.55
C TYR A 55 12.91 -32.90 -1.68
N THR A 56 13.53 -31.74 -1.45
CA THR A 56 12.91 -30.68 -0.66
C THR A 56 11.77 -30.04 -1.44
N VAL A 57 10.54 -30.17 -0.92
CA VAL A 57 9.37 -29.55 -1.52
C VAL A 57 9.44 -28.02 -1.33
N PRO A 58 9.32 -27.19 -2.38
CA PRO A 58 9.44 -25.73 -2.26
C PRO A 58 8.32 -25.15 -1.37
N PRO A 59 8.55 -24.05 -0.64
CA PRO A 59 7.51 -23.42 0.17
C PRO A 59 6.38 -22.85 -0.67
N ILE A 60 5.20 -22.64 -0.05
CA ILE A 60 4.10 -21.90 -0.67
C ILE A 60 4.39 -20.42 -0.52
N GLU A 61 4.56 -19.71 -1.63
CA GLU A 61 4.71 -18.26 -1.63
C GLU A 61 3.33 -17.59 -1.69
N LEU A 62 2.90 -17.01 -0.57
CA LEU A 62 1.74 -16.13 -0.53
C LEU A 62 2.20 -14.69 -0.75
N LYS A 63 1.81 -14.10 -1.88
CA LYS A 63 2.02 -12.66 -2.12
C LYS A 63 0.85 -11.89 -1.52
N LEU A 64 1.08 -11.33 -0.34
CA LEU A 64 0.18 -10.35 0.25
C LEU A 64 0.45 -8.99 -0.39
N SER A 65 -0.58 -8.38 -0.97
CA SER A 65 -0.55 -7.01 -1.46
C SER A 65 -1.59 -6.19 -0.73
N ASP A 66 -1.30 -4.91 -0.49
CA ASP A 66 -2.27 -3.99 0.08
C ASP A 66 -3.58 -3.99 -0.73
N LYS A 67 -4.72 -3.89 -0.03
CA LYS A 67 -6.06 -3.86 -0.64
C LYS A 67 -6.19 -2.75 -1.69
N ARG A 68 -5.43 -1.67 -1.55
CA ARG A 68 -5.44 -0.53 -2.48
C ARG A 68 -4.18 -0.53 -3.33
N LYS A 69 -4.35 -0.26 -4.63
CA LYS A 69 -3.19 -0.05 -5.51
C LYS A 69 -2.40 1.16 -5.02
N LYS A 70 -1.07 1.04 -5.01
CA LYS A 70 -0.18 2.20 -4.89
C LYS A 70 -0.51 3.22 -5.97
N ARG A 71 -0.31 4.50 -5.68
CA ARG A 71 -0.58 5.59 -6.64
C ARG A 71 0.06 5.33 -8.01
N THR A 72 -0.60 5.79 -9.06
CA THR A 72 -0.08 5.66 -10.43
C THR A 72 1.05 6.66 -10.69
N THR A 73 2.02 6.25 -11.50
CA THR A 73 3.14 7.09 -11.98
C THR A 73 3.11 7.17 -13.51
N GLY A 74 3.43 8.33 -14.09
CA GLY A 74 3.50 8.53 -15.55
C GLY A 74 2.71 9.73 -16.08
N LYS A 75 2.70 9.92 -17.40
CA LYS A 75 1.92 10.98 -18.07
C LYS A 75 0.43 10.77 -17.78
N ASN A 76 -0.27 11.84 -17.37
CA ASN A 76 -1.67 11.82 -16.91
C ASN A 76 -1.93 11.03 -15.60
N SER A 77 -0.90 10.74 -14.82
CA SER A 77 -1.06 10.11 -13.49
C SER A 77 -1.54 11.11 -12.44
N GLN A 78 -2.13 10.58 -11.35
CA GLN A 78 -2.48 11.37 -10.17
C GLN A 78 -1.26 12.13 -9.61
N ASN A 79 -0.07 11.53 -9.70
CA ASN A 79 1.17 12.14 -9.23
C ASN A 79 1.55 13.39 -10.05
N THR A 80 1.41 13.31 -11.38
CA THR A 80 1.66 14.45 -12.26
C THR A 80 0.69 15.58 -11.98
N LYS A 81 -0.59 15.27 -11.80
CA LYS A 81 -1.61 16.26 -11.46
C LYS A 81 -1.34 16.94 -10.12
N LEU A 82 -1.12 16.17 -9.05
CA LEU A 82 -0.80 16.70 -7.73
C LEU A 82 0.45 17.61 -7.77
N HIS A 83 1.53 17.14 -8.38
CA HIS A 83 2.77 17.92 -8.49
C HIS A 83 2.60 19.18 -9.36
N GLY A 84 1.73 19.16 -10.37
CA GLY A 84 1.37 20.35 -11.15
C GLY A 84 0.70 21.40 -10.27
N ILE A 85 -0.30 21.00 -9.47
CA ILE A 85 -1.00 21.90 -8.55
C ILE A 85 -0.03 22.50 -7.52
N ILE A 86 0.79 21.68 -6.87
CA ILE A 86 1.78 22.14 -5.88
C ILE A 86 2.70 23.20 -6.50
N ARG A 87 3.15 22.99 -7.75
CA ARG A 87 4.04 23.93 -8.44
C ARG A 87 3.36 25.27 -8.72
N ILE A 88 2.09 25.25 -9.12
CA ILE A 88 1.31 26.47 -9.31
C ILE A 88 1.21 27.24 -8.01
N ILE A 89 0.81 26.59 -6.91
CA ILE A 89 0.68 27.22 -5.59
C ILE A 89 2.03 27.75 -5.09
N ALA A 90 3.10 26.97 -5.23
CA ALA A 90 4.45 27.38 -4.86
C ALA A 90 4.89 28.64 -5.62
N ASN A 91 4.69 28.67 -6.94
CA ASN A 91 5.04 29.83 -7.75
C ASN A 91 4.18 31.07 -7.41
N SER A 92 2.88 30.88 -7.17
CA SER A 92 1.96 31.97 -6.82
C SER A 92 2.20 32.56 -5.43
N THR A 93 2.65 31.74 -4.47
CA THR A 93 2.88 32.18 -3.08
C THR A 93 4.34 32.55 -2.80
N GLY A 94 5.27 32.22 -3.69
CA GLY A 94 6.71 32.36 -3.46
C GLY A 94 7.30 31.34 -2.48
N ASN A 95 6.52 30.35 -2.04
CA ASN A 95 6.99 29.31 -1.12
C ASN A 95 7.71 28.18 -1.85
N ALA A 96 8.60 27.49 -1.13
CA ALA A 96 9.26 26.29 -1.65
C ALA A 96 8.25 25.17 -1.91
N PHE A 97 8.50 24.37 -2.95
CA PHE A 97 7.65 23.25 -3.33
C PHE A 97 7.36 22.28 -2.16
N ASP A 98 8.39 21.94 -1.39
CA ASP A 98 8.26 21.01 -0.26
C ASP A 98 7.45 21.58 0.91
N VAL A 99 7.45 22.91 1.09
CA VAL A 99 6.63 23.58 2.11
C VAL A 99 5.16 23.52 1.73
N VAL A 100 4.82 23.87 0.49
CA VAL A 100 3.45 23.76 -0.02
C VAL A 100 2.97 22.30 0.00
N LYS A 101 3.84 21.38 -0.39
CA LYS A 101 3.58 19.94 -0.33
C LYS A 101 3.29 19.47 1.09
N TYR A 102 4.04 19.95 2.08
CA TYR A 102 3.77 19.65 3.49
C TYR A 102 2.42 20.21 3.94
N GLU A 103 2.12 21.46 3.60
CA GLU A 103 0.85 22.13 3.93
C GLU A 103 -0.36 21.37 3.39
N ILE A 104 -0.30 20.94 2.13
CA ILE A 104 -1.38 20.14 1.50
C ILE A 104 -1.59 18.83 2.25
N LYS A 105 -0.51 18.13 2.62
CA LYS A 105 -0.62 16.89 3.40
C LYS A 105 -1.21 17.14 4.79
N ARG A 106 -0.82 18.24 5.46
CA ARG A 106 -1.37 18.63 6.75
C ARG A 106 -2.87 18.94 6.63
N LYS A 107 -3.28 19.71 5.62
CA LYS A 107 -4.69 20.02 5.34
C LYS A 107 -5.50 18.75 5.04
N ALA A 108 -4.99 17.86 4.19
CA ALA A 108 -5.64 16.59 3.90
C ALA A 108 -5.81 15.71 5.15
N MET A 109 -4.81 15.70 6.04
CA MET A 109 -4.86 14.94 7.30
C MET A 109 -5.92 15.51 8.24
N ASN A 110 -5.96 16.83 8.39
CA ASN A 110 -6.84 17.51 9.34
C ASN A 110 -8.29 17.60 8.86
N GLU A 111 -8.53 17.71 7.54
CA GLU A 111 -9.87 17.98 7.00
C GLU A 111 -10.46 16.80 6.22
N LEU A 112 -9.63 15.95 5.61
CA LEU A 112 -10.08 14.89 4.68
C LEU A 112 -9.74 13.47 5.17
N ASN A 113 -9.31 13.32 6.42
CA ASN A 113 -8.90 12.05 7.03
C ASN A 113 -7.75 11.35 6.28
N TYR A 114 -6.81 12.09 5.73
CA TYR A 114 -5.56 11.53 5.21
C TYR A 114 -4.76 10.86 6.36
N PRO A 115 -4.18 9.68 6.14
CA PRO A 115 -3.54 8.92 7.21
C PRO A 115 -2.34 9.64 7.82
N VAL A 116 -2.10 9.33 9.10
CA VAL A 116 -0.91 9.75 9.84
C VAL A 116 0.24 8.78 9.64
N MET A 117 1.47 9.30 9.68
CA MET A 117 2.69 8.51 9.60
C MET A 117 2.87 7.66 10.86
N LYS A 118 3.25 6.40 10.65
CA LYS A 118 3.58 5.46 11.72
C LYS A 118 5.03 4.99 11.60
N ASN A 119 5.70 4.78 12.72
CA ASN A 119 7.06 4.21 12.75
C ASN A 119 7.01 2.68 12.52
N GLY A 120 8.17 2.03 12.51
CA GLY A 120 8.29 0.57 12.32
C GLY A 120 7.60 -0.28 13.39
N TRP A 121 7.21 0.31 14.52
CA TRP A 121 6.48 -0.32 15.61
C TRP A 121 4.97 -0.03 15.55
N GLY A 122 4.51 0.74 14.55
CA GLY A 122 3.11 1.12 14.38
C GLY A 122 2.66 2.33 15.20
N GLU A 123 3.58 3.00 15.89
CA GLU A 123 3.29 4.18 16.71
C GLU A 123 3.24 5.45 15.84
N VAL A 124 2.37 6.39 16.20
CA VAL A 124 2.23 7.67 15.47
C VAL A 124 3.49 8.50 15.62
N VAL A 125 4.00 9.02 14.51
CA VAL A 125 5.13 9.94 14.51
C VAL A 125 4.61 11.37 14.66
N TRP A 126 5.15 12.11 15.63
CA TRP A 126 4.70 13.46 15.99
C TRP A 126 5.64 14.53 15.46
N ASN A 127 5.05 15.62 14.95
CA ASN A 127 5.73 16.87 14.73
C ASN A 127 5.74 17.67 16.04
N THR A 128 6.92 17.75 16.66
CA THR A 128 7.10 18.44 17.95
C THR A 128 6.96 19.95 17.86
N ILE A 129 7.15 20.55 16.68
CA ILE A 129 7.05 22.00 16.48
C ILE A 129 5.59 22.43 16.42
N TYR A 130 4.75 21.67 15.71
CA TYR A 130 3.33 22.00 15.53
C TYR A 130 2.41 21.26 16.50
N HIS A 131 2.96 20.40 17.37
CA HIS A 131 2.20 19.59 18.33
C HIS A 131 1.07 18.77 17.68
N GLU A 132 1.35 18.20 16.51
CA GLU A 132 0.40 17.39 15.73
C GLU A 132 1.09 16.14 15.15
N PRO A 133 0.34 15.11 14.73
CA PRO A 133 0.89 13.99 13.98
C PRO A 133 1.50 14.42 12.64
N PHE A 134 2.54 13.73 12.19
CA PHE A 134 3.00 13.86 10.81
C PHE A 134 2.02 13.19 9.85
N PRO A 135 1.70 13.79 8.70
CA PRO A 135 0.94 13.12 7.66
C PRO A 135 1.76 12.00 7.00
N GLN A 136 1.09 10.95 6.53
CA GLN A 136 1.72 9.79 5.89
C GLN A 136 2.62 10.19 4.70
N SER A 137 3.67 9.39 4.46
CA SER A 137 4.51 9.52 3.28
C SER A 137 3.74 9.24 2.00
N GLU A 138 4.04 10.03 0.97
CA GLU A 138 3.48 9.84 -0.36
C GLU A 138 3.93 8.54 -1.06
N ALA A 139 5.07 7.98 -0.65
CA ALA A 139 5.54 6.70 -1.18
C ALA A 139 4.60 5.53 -0.80
N ASP A 140 3.89 5.69 0.32
CA ASP A 140 2.98 4.71 0.90
C ASP A 140 1.51 5.02 0.55
N CYS A 141 1.30 6.08 -0.24
CA CYS A 141 -0.01 6.59 -0.59
C CYS A 141 -0.71 5.69 -1.63
N SER A 142 -1.94 5.27 -1.31
CA SER A 142 -2.81 4.58 -2.25
C SER A 142 -3.44 5.54 -3.27
N THR A 143 -4.06 5.00 -4.33
CA THR A 143 -4.80 5.83 -5.31
C THR A 143 -5.95 6.62 -4.68
N VAL A 144 -6.57 6.10 -3.61
CA VAL A 144 -7.67 6.78 -2.91
C VAL A 144 -7.13 7.92 -2.06
N GLU A 145 -6.07 7.66 -1.30
CA GLU A 145 -5.39 8.69 -0.51
C GLU A 145 -4.77 9.79 -1.39
N ALA A 146 -4.30 9.43 -2.59
CA ALA A 146 -3.79 10.41 -3.56
C ALA A 146 -4.90 11.36 -4.03
N SER A 147 -6.15 10.89 -4.15
CA SER A 147 -7.29 11.76 -4.46
C SER A 147 -7.56 12.76 -3.34
N LEU A 148 -7.42 12.35 -2.07
CA LEU A 148 -7.56 13.27 -0.92
C LEU A 148 -6.49 14.37 -0.95
N LEU A 149 -5.25 14.04 -1.33
CA LEU A 149 -4.18 15.04 -1.49
C LEU A 149 -4.49 16.03 -2.61
N ILE A 150 -5.04 15.55 -3.74
CA ILE A 150 -5.44 16.43 -4.86
C ILE A 150 -6.58 17.35 -4.44
N GLU A 151 -7.58 16.82 -3.74
CA GLU A 151 -8.70 17.61 -3.21
C GLU A 151 -8.22 18.67 -2.22
N ALA A 152 -7.38 18.30 -1.25
CA ALA A 152 -6.77 19.25 -0.32
C ALA A 152 -5.94 20.32 -1.03
N ALA A 153 -5.27 19.98 -2.14
CA ALA A 153 -4.52 20.95 -2.94
C ALA A 153 -5.44 21.98 -3.63
N TYR A 154 -6.59 21.54 -4.15
CA TYR A 154 -7.60 22.46 -4.67
C TYR A 154 -8.21 23.33 -3.57
N LEU A 155 -8.51 22.77 -2.40
CA LEU A 155 -9.00 23.53 -1.25
C LEU A 155 -8.00 24.58 -0.81
N LEU A 156 -6.71 24.22 -0.68
CA LEU A 156 -5.66 25.18 -0.33
C LEU A 156 -5.54 26.30 -1.37
N ALA A 157 -5.59 25.96 -2.66
CA ALA A 157 -5.57 26.97 -3.71
C ALA A 157 -6.79 27.90 -3.64
N ALA A 158 -7.98 27.36 -3.37
CA ALA A 158 -9.19 28.15 -3.20
C ALA A 158 -9.08 29.09 -1.98
N ASP A 159 -8.59 28.60 -0.84
CA ASP A 159 -8.34 29.40 0.37
C ASP A 159 -7.38 30.56 0.10
N LEU A 160 -6.42 30.36 -0.82
CA LEU A 160 -5.44 31.36 -1.23
C LEU A 160 -5.87 32.23 -2.42
N GLY A 161 -7.06 31.98 -2.99
CA GLY A 161 -7.54 32.69 -4.19
C GLY A 161 -6.75 32.40 -5.47
N ILE A 162 -6.08 31.25 -5.54
CA ILE A 162 -5.25 30.84 -6.68
C ILE A 162 -6.09 30.01 -7.66
N PHE A 163 -6.17 30.48 -8.90
CA PHE A 163 -6.85 29.74 -9.96
C PHE A 163 -5.97 28.59 -10.49
N ILE A 164 -6.52 27.38 -10.48
CA ILE A 164 -5.90 26.19 -11.07
C ILE A 164 -6.61 25.87 -12.39
N GLY A 165 -5.89 26.04 -13.50
CA GLY A 165 -6.36 25.64 -14.83
C GLY A 165 -6.20 24.14 -15.12
N ASP A 166 -6.25 23.77 -16.39
CA ASP A 166 -6.05 22.38 -16.82
C ASP A 166 -4.58 21.94 -16.64
N ILE A 167 -4.38 20.79 -15.97
CA ILE A 167 -3.09 20.18 -15.63
C ILE A 167 -3.06 18.73 -16.11
#